data_AF-A0A397DKZ4-F1
#
_entry.id   AF-A0A397DKZ4-F1
#
_cell.length_a   1.000
_cell.length_b   1.000
_cell.length_c   1.000
_cell.angle_alpha   90.00
_cell.angle_beta   90.00
_cell.angle_gamma   90.00
#
_symmetry.space_group_name_H-M   'P 1'
#
loop_
_entity.id
_entity.type
_entity.pdbx_description
1 polymer ?
#
loop_
_entity_poly.entity_id
_entity_poly.type
_entity_poly.pdbx_seq_one_letter_code
_entity_poly.pdbx_strand_id
1 'polypeptide(L)'
;MTGTVCTHQNAKKLVRRIRCPRYIETDDHKSILDKLGGVECPDVALKASLQVQLDAIHQRHSHELQQLHQTFLAECGEPNATVAMSKTGGWSDHDHDHYIKLFKDWKRDAKADMAAHQAEIARLEADAIQVAADRKRLKEHELKKKLLQDHSWQQVDMLAQDEATALKRAIEAEELKERDAVNAERVAFRVEEYERLRVLEAIKQETPYAEKLNQIERTRQPTVAFTANVDAIQDGLGVHETGLFPSHGYDTDKLFKDARFKLGLALRDAGLGSTDYARKAMSTITVRNTGAYRHTPQAPTQLW
;
A
#
# COMPACT_ATOMS: atom_id res chain seq x y z
N MET A 1 31.03 70.25 -15.56
CA MET A 1 30.05 69.81 -14.55
C MET A 1 28.78 69.37 -15.24
N THR A 2 28.19 68.29 -14.74
CA THR A 2 26.90 67.66 -15.08
C THR A 2 26.70 67.20 -16.53
N GLY A 3 27.19 66.00 -16.82
CA GLY A 3 26.79 65.22 -17.99
C GLY A 3 25.37 64.66 -17.79
N THR A 4 24.49 64.93 -18.75
CA THR A 4 23.15 64.37 -18.77
C THR A 4 23.21 63.03 -19.51
N VAL A 5 23.24 61.94 -18.74
CA VAL A 5 23.23 60.57 -19.26
C VAL A 5 21.89 60.31 -19.96
N CYS A 6 21.92 59.94 -21.23
CA CYS A 6 20.73 59.52 -21.98
C CYS A 6 20.21 58.20 -21.40
N THR A 7 19.08 58.25 -20.68
CA THR A 7 18.52 57.06 -20.05
C THR A 7 17.79 56.19 -21.08
N HIS A 8 17.82 54.87 -20.87
CA HIS A 8 17.19 53.83 -21.70
C HIS A 8 15.67 54.06 -21.95
N GLN A 9 15.02 54.91 -21.16
CA GLN A 9 13.62 55.32 -21.33
C GLN A 9 13.41 56.32 -22.49
N ASN A 10 14.37 57.20 -22.77
CA ASN A 10 14.26 58.18 -23.85
C ASN A 10 14.41 57.51 -25.23
N ALA A 11 15.34 56.56 -25.36
CA ALA A 11 15.46 55.73 -26.56
C ALA A 11 14.20 54.86 -26.81
N LYS A 12 13.58 54.32 -25.75
CA LYS A 12 12.32 53.53 -25.87
C LYS A 12 11.12 54.36 -26.32
N LYS A 13 11.07 55.65 -25.98
CA LYS A 13 10.00 56.57 -26.46
C LYS A 13 10.15 56.87 -27.96
N LEU A 14 11.37 57.03 -28.45
CA LEU A 14 11.65 57.20 -29.88
C LEU A 14 11.17 55.98 -30.69
N VAL A 15 11.54 54.77 -30.25
CA VAL A 15 11.22 53.52 -30.95
C VAL A 15 9.72 53.20 -30.94
N ARG A 16 8.97 53.60 -29.90
CA ARG A 16 7.52 53.38 -29.84
C ARG A 16 6.72 54.28 -30.81
N ARG A 17 7.21 55.47 -31.15
CA ARG A 17 6.53 56.36 -32.12
C ARG A 17 6.66 55.87 -33.57
N ILE A 18 7.68 55.07 -33.89
CA ILE A 18 7.93 54.52 -35.23
C ILE A 18 6.92 53.39 -35.59
N ARG A 19 6.15 52.87 -34.62
CA ARG A 19 5.25 51.71 -34.81
C ARG A 19 3.88 51.99 -35.45
N CYS A 20 3.64 53.18 -35.98
CA CYS A 20 2.41 53.48 -36.72
C CYS A 20 2.71 54.35 -37.94
N PRO A 21 2.68 53.79 -39.17
CA PRO A 21 2.65 54.62 -40.36
C PRO A 21 1.19 54.76 -40.83
N ARG A 22 0.54 55.83 -40.36
CA ARG A 22 -0.32 56.60 -41.26
C ARG A 22 0.55 57.73 -41.77
N TYR A 23 0.85 57.72 -43.07
CA TYR A 23 1.65 58.68 -43.84
C TYR A 23 3.16 58.67 -43.55
N ILE A 24 3.97 58.68 -44.61
CA ILE A 24 4.76 59.83 -45.10
C ILE A 24 5.18 59.52 -46.56
N GLU A 25 4.53 60.11 -47.57
CA GLU A 25 4.96 59.98 -48.98
C GLU A 25 5.83 61.17 -49.45
N THR A 26 6.09 62.19 -48.62
CA THR A 26 6.72 63.43 -49.10
C THR A 26 7.64 64.17 -48.13
N ASP A 27 7.95 63.67 -46.93
CA ASP A 27 8.94 64.34 -46.07
C ASP A 27 10.36 63.81 -46.34
N ASP A 28 11.30 64.75 -46.54
CA ASP A 28 12.74 64.49 -46.55
C ASP A 28 13.18 63.72 -45.29
N HIS A 29 14.10 62.76 -45.40
CA HIS A 29 14.56 61.92 -44.28
C HIS A 29 15.05 62.74 -43.08
N LYS A 30 15.61 63.92 -43.35
CA LYS A 30 15.98 64.92 -42.34
C LYS A 30 14.77 65.42 -41.54
N SER A 31 13.66 65.71 -42.21
CA SER A 31 12.38 66.11 -41.61
C SER A 31 11.78 64.98 -40.75
N ILE A 32 11.94 63.73 -41.16
CA ILE A 32 11.51 62.56 -40.37
C ILE A 32 12.31 62.46 -39.08
N LEU A 33 13.65 62.56 -39.13
CA LEU A 33 14.47 62.53 -37.92
C LEU A 33 14.22 63.73 -37.02
N ASP A 34 14.01 64.92 -37.59
CA ASP A 34 13.68 66.14 -36.83
C ASP A 34 12.34 65.99 -36.09
N LYS A 35 11.29 65.46 -36.74
CA LYS A 35 9.98 65.15 -36.11
C LYS A 35 10.08 64.07 -35.02
N LEU A 36 11.04 63.16 -35.13
CA LEU A 36 11.31 62.12 -34.14
C LEU A 36 12.11 62.63 -32.93
N GLY A 37 12.46 63.92 -32.85
CA GLY A 37 13.20 64.52 -31.74
C GLY A 37 14.67 64.83 -32.07
N GLY A 38 15.07 64.70 -33.33
CA GLY A 38 16.41 65.04 -33.80
C GLY A 38 16.78 66.52 -33.65
N VAL A 39 15.80 67.41 -33.49
CA VAL A 39 16.03 68.84 -33.18
C VAL A 39 16.53 69.04 -31.74
N GLU A 40 16.13 68.16 -30.82
CA GLU A 40 16.47 68.22 -29.39
C GLU A 40 17.71 67.38 -29.03
N CYS A 41 18.33 66.70 -30.02
CA CYS A 41 19.51 65.87 -29.82
C CYS A 41 20.79 66.73 -29.69
N PRO A 42 21.45 66.78 -28.54
CA PRO A 42 22.66 67.60 -28.35
C PRO A 42 23.89 67.01 -29.06
N ASP A 43 23.86 65.72 -29.41
CA ASP A 43 24.93 65.04 -30.13
C ASP A 43 24.70 65.09 -31.65
N VAL A 44 25.41 66.00 -32.30
CA VAL A 44 25.34 66.24 -33.75
C VAL A 44 25.92 65.06 -34.54
N ALA A 45 26.93 64.37 -34.00
CA ALA A 45 27.56 63.23 -34.68
C ALA A 45 26.62 62.02 -34.70
N LEU A 46 25.90 61.78 -33.60
CA LEU A 46 24.88 60.73 -33.54
C LEU A 46 23.74 61.01 -34.53
N LYS A 47 23.25 62.26 -34.61
CA LYS A 47 22.22 62.66 -35.57
C LYS A 47 22.64 62.44 -37.02
N ALA A 48 23.86 62.84 -37.38
CA ALA A 48 24.40 62.64 -38.72
C ALA A 48 24.55 61.15 -39.07
N SER A 49 24.99 60.33 -38.12
CA SER A 49 25.10 58.87 -38.30
C SER A 49 23.73 58.21 -38.54
N LEU A 50 22.72 58.59 -37.76
CA LEU A 50 21.35 58.08 -37.93
C LEU A 50 20.73 58.52 -39.25
N GLN A 51 21.02 59.74 -39.72
CA GLN A 51 20.59 60.22 -41.03
C GLN A 51 21.17 59.36 -42.16
N VAL A 52 22.49 59.12 -42.13
CA VAL A 52 23.16 58.28 -43.13
C VAL A 52 22.62 56.85 -43.12
N GLN A 53 22.33 56.29 -41.94
CA GLN A 53 21.73 54.95 -41.85
C GLN A 53 20.31 54.90 -42.41
N LEU A 54 19.49 55.93 -42.15
CA LEU A 54 18.13 56.01 -42.67
C LEU A 54 18.14 56.16 -44.20
N ASP A 55 19.03 57.00 -44.73
CA ASP A 55 19.24 57.17 -46.17
C ASP A 55 19.64 55.85 -46.83
N ALA A 56 20.59 55.12 -46.23
CA ALA A 56 21.05 53.82 -46.74
C ALA A 56 19.94 52.76 -46.75
N ILE A 57 19.12 52.70 -45.69
CA ILE A 57 17.98 51.76 -45.61
C ILE A 57 16.94 52.11 -46.68
N HIS A 58 16.62 53.39 -46.84
CA HIS A 58 15.65 53.82 -47.84
C HIS A 58 16.12 53.52 -49.27
N GLN A 59 17.39 53.78 -49.58
CA GLN A 59 17.98 53.45 -50.88
C GLN A 59 17.94 51.94 -51.14
N ARG A 60 18.28 51.13 -50.12
CA ARG A 60 18.23 49.67 -50.22
C ARG A 60 16.81 49.16 -50.51
N HIS A 61 15.82 49.59 -49.73
CA HIS A 61 14.43 49.17 -49.95
C HIS A 61 13.88 49.67 -51.29
N SER A 62 14.23 50.89 -51.71
CA SER A 62 13.83 51.41 -53.02
C SER A 62 14.41 50.56 -54.15
N HIS A 63 15.67 50.14 -54.02
CA HIS A 63 16.30 49.26 -54.97
C HIS A 63 15.67 47.85 -54.98
N GLU A 64 15.40 47.27 -53.82
CA GLU A 64 14.74 45.96 -53.69
C GLU A 64 13.32 45.98 -54.27
N LEU A 65 12.55 47.06 -54.06
CA LEU A 65 11.22 47.23 -54.65
C LEU A 65 11.30 47.37 -56.18
N GLN A 66 12.27 48.12 -56.70
CA GLN A 66 12.50 48.23 -58.14
C GLN A 66 12.89 46.89 -58.76
N GLN A 67 13.76 46.12 -58.09
CA GLN A 67 14.12 44.77 -58.54
C GLN A 67 12.91 43.85 -58.54
N LEU A 68 12.13 43.82 -57.46
CA LEU A 68 10.92 42.99 -57.38
C LEU A 68 9.91 43.35 -58.46
N HIS A 69 9.74 44.65 -58.74
CA HIS A 69 8.88 45.11 -59.82
C HIS A 69 9.38 44.65 -61.19
N GLN A 70 10.69 44.75 -61.45
CA GLN A 70 11.29 44.26 -62.70
C GLN A 70 11.16 42.74 -62.85
N THR A 71 11.40 41.97 -61.77
CA THR A 71 11.22 40.51 -61.77
C THR A 71 9.77 40.14 -62.03
N PHE A 72 8.82 40.81 -61.38
CA PHE A 72 7.39 40.58 -61.60
C PHE A 72 6.99 40.83 -63.07
N LEU A 73 7.45 41.94 -63.67
CA LEU A 73 7.19 42.23 -65.07
C LEU A 73 7.82 41.19 -66.01
N ALA A 74 9.02 40.68 -65.69
CA ALA A 74 9.68 39.64 -66.46
C ALA A 74 8.94 38.29 -66.40
N GLU A 75 8.39 37.93 -65.23
CA GLU A 75 7.63 36.68 -65.05
C GLU A 75 6.22 36.75 -65.64
N CYS A 76 5.60 37.93 -65.69
CA CYS A 76 4.26 38.11 -66.25
C CYS A 76 4.21 38.11 -67.78
N GLY A 77 5.36 38.20 -68.48
CA GLY A 77 5.45 38.12 -69.95
C GLY A 77 4.83 39.29 -70.73
N GLU A 78 4.20 40.26 -70.05
CA GLU A 78 3.56 41.44 -70.63
C GLU A 78 4.12 42.72 -69.96
N PRO A 79 4.49 43.77 -70.73
CA PRO A 79 5.23 44.93 -70.23
C PRO A 79 4.40 45.89 -69.37
N ASN A 80 3.14 45.55 -69.05
CA ASN A 80 2.23 46.47 -68.38
C ASN A 80 1.48 45.80 -67.22
N ALA A 81 1.48 46.46 -66.05
CA ALA A 81 0.79 46.04 -64.83
C ALA A 81 -0.76 46.02 -64.95
N THR A 82 -1.30 46.13 -66.15
CA THR A 82 -2.73 46.07 -66.47
C THR A 82 -3.33 44.69 -66.19
N VAL A 83 -2.53 43.62 -66.20
CA VAL A 83 -2.97 42.28 -65.78
C VAL A 83 -3.33 42.25 -64.29
N ALA A 84 -2.62 43.00 -63.45
CA ALA A 84 -2.94 43.15 -62.02
C ALA A 84 -4.19 44.02 -61.78
N MET A 85 -4.61 44.80 -62.78
CA MET A 85 -5.87 45.57 -62.78
C MET A 85 -7.03 44.81 -63.42
N SER A 86 -6.78 43.62 -64.01
CA SER A 86 -7.83 42.79 -64.62
C SER A 86 -8.68 42.13 -63.53
N LYS A 87 -10.01 42.20 -63.67
CA LYS A 87 -10.95 41.54 -62.75
C LYS A 87 -10.72 40.03 -62.65
N THR A 88 -10.23 39.42 -63.73
CA THR A 88 -9.96 37.98 -63.83
C THR A 88 -8.47 37.64 -63.67
N GLY A 89 -7.60 38.63 -63.39
CA GLY A 89 -6.17 38.40 -63.22
C GLY A 89 -5.45 37.89 -64.47
N GLY A 90 -6.00 38.17 -65.66
CA GLY A 90 -5.45 37.71 -66.94
C GLY A 90 -6.05 36.40 -67.47
N TRP A 91 -6.99 35.78 -66.74
CA TRP A 91 -7.74 34.62 -67.22
C TRP A 91 -8.91 35.02 -68.12
N SER A 92 -9.37 34.10 -68.96
CA SER A 92 -10.64 34.29 -69.67
C SER A 92 -11.80 34.33 -68.67
N ASP A 93 -12.85 35.08 -68.98
CA ASP A 93 -14.05 35.14 -68.12
C ASP A 93 -14.63 33.73 -67.88
N HIS A 94 -14.56 32.86 -68.88
CA HIS A 94 -15.00 31.47 -68.79
C HIS A 94 -14.20 30.66 -67.76
N ASP A 95 -12.86 30.76 -67.79
CA ASP A 95 -11.98 30.01 -66.88
C ASP A 95 -12.09 30.55 -65.45
N HIS A 96 -12.24 31.88 -65.32
CA HIS A 96 -12.47 32.52 -64.03
C HIS A 96 -13.78 32.02 -63.39
N ASP A 97 -14.89 32.05 -64.13
CA ASP A 97 -16.19 31.58 -63.63
C ASP A 97 -16.18 30.08 -63.32
N HIS A 98 -15.51 29.28 -64.15
CA HIS A 98 -15.32 27.86 -63.92
C HIS A 98 -14.57 27.59 -62.61
N TYR A 99 -13.45 28.27 -62.39
CA TYR A 99 -12.67 28.16 -61.16
C TYR A 99 -13.47 28.56 -59.92
N ILE A 100 -14.17 29.70 -59.98
CA ILE A 100 -14.99 30.18 -58.86
C ILE A 100 -16.10 29.18 -58.52
N LYS A 101 -16.69 28.53 -59.53
CA LYS A 101 -17.69 27.48 -59.31
C LYS A 101 -17.08 26.27 -58.60
N LEU A 102 -15.96 25.74 -59.09
CA LEU A 102 -15.26 24.62 -58.46
C LEU A 102 -14.85 24.93 -57.02
N PHE A 103 -14.34 26.14 -56.77
CA PHE A 103 -13.96 26.57 -55.43
C PHE A 103 -15.16 26.63 -54.48
N LYS A 104 -16.30 27.12 -54.95
CA LYS A 104 -17.55 27.16 -54.16
C LYS A 104 -18.09 25.77 -53.87
N ASP A 105 -18.07 24.87 -54.86
CA ASP A 105 -18.50 23.48 -54.70
C ASP A 105 -17.59 22.76 -53.70
N TRP A 106 -16.27 22.85 -53.86
CA TRP A 106 -15.30 22.29 -52.90
C TRP A 106 -15.50 22.81 -51.48
N LYS A 107 -15.72 24.13 -51.32
CA LYS A 107 -15.97 24.73 -50.00
C LYS A 107 -17.27 24.22 -49.37
N ARG A 108 -18.31 23.99 -50.16
CA ARG A 108 -19.57 23.41 -49.68
C ARG A 108 -19.35 21.97 -49.22
N ASP A 109 -18.66 21.17 -50.03
CA ASP A 109 -18.44 19.75 -49.76
C ASP A 109 -17.54 19.57 -48.53
N ALA A 110 -16.45 20.35 -48.42
CA ALA A 110 -15.60 20.37 -47.22
C ALA A 110 -16.39 20.75 -45.95
N LYS A 111 -17.36 21.66 -46.06
CA LYS A 111 -18.24 22.02 -44.93
C LYS A 111 -19.19 20.88 -44.57
N ALA A 112 -19.73 20.16 -45.56
CA ALA A 112 -20.60 19.02 -45.34
C ALA A 112 -19.82 17.87 -44.67
N ASP A 113 -18.59 17.59 -45.13
CA ASP A 113 -17.72 16.57 -44.55
C ASP A 113 -17.34 16.90 -43.10
N MET A 114 -16.98 18.15 -42.82
CA MET A 114 -16.73 18.58 -41.44
C MET A 114 -17.95 18.39 -40.54
N ALA A 115 -19.16 18.70 -41.04
CA ALA A 115 -20.39 18.51 -40.29
C ALA A 115 -20.70 17.02 -40.07
N ALA A 116 -20.47 16.17 -41.07
CA ALA A 116 -20.60 14.72 -40.94
C ALA A 116 -19.63 14.14 -39.91
N HIS A 117 -18.37 14.59 -39.92
CA HIS A 117 -17.38 14.20 -38.91
C HIS A 117 -17.77 14.66 -37.51
N GLN A 118 -18.28 15.88 -37.35
CA GLN A 118 -18.78 16.36 -36.05
C GLN A 118 -19.96 15.52 -35.54
N ALA A 119 -20.89 15.15 -36.43
CA ALA A 119 -22.00 14.28 -36.07
C ALA A 119 -21.54 12.88 -35.66
N GLU A 120 -20.56 12.31 -36.35
CA GLU A 120 -20.01 10.99 -36.00
C GLU A 120 -19.23 11.03 -34.68
N ILE A 121 -18.46 12.10 -34.42
CA ILE A 121 -17.80 12.30 -33.11
C ILE A 121 -18.85 12.34 -31.99
N ALA A 122 -19.92 13.13 -32.17
CA ALA A 122 -20.99 13.22 -31.17
C ALA A 122 -21.69 11.87 -30.93
N ARG A 123 -21.86 11.05 -31.98
CA ARG A 123 -22.41 9.69 -31.88
C ARG A 123 -21.49 8.77 -31.07
N LEU A 124 -20.19 8.78 -31.38
CA LEU A 124 -19.19 7.98 -30.67
C LEU A 124 -19.05 8.40 -29.21
N GLU A 125 -19.13 9.70 -28.91
CA GLU A 125 -19.14 10.21 -27.54
C GLU A 125 -20.37 9.75 -26.76
N ALA A 126 -21.56 9.79 -27.37
CA ALA A 126 -22.79 9.28 -26.77
C ALA A 126 -22.71 7.77 -26.48
N ASP A 127 -22.21 6.98 -27.43
CA ASP A 127 -22.00 5.54 -27.25
C ASP A 127 -21.00 5.27 -26.11
N ALA A 128 -19.90 6.03 -26.03
CA ALA A 128 -18.92 5.89 -24.95
C ALA A 128 -19.51 6.20 -23.57
N ILE A 129 -20.34 7.24 -23.46
CA ILE A 129 -21.05 7.60 -22.22
C ILE A 129 -22.00 6.47 -21.82
N GLN A 130 -22.74 5.91 -22.77
CA GLN A 130 -23.68 4.82 -22.51
C GLN A 130 -22.96 3.56 -22.03
N VAL A 131 -21.87 3.16 -22.70
CA VAL A 131 -21.04 2.01 -22.28
C VAL A 131 -20.46 2.22 -20.89
N ALA A 132 -20.02 3.44 -20.56
CA ALA A 132 -19.53 3.76 -19.22
C ALA A 132 -20.63 3.63 -18.15
N ALA A 133 -21.84 4.10 -18.45
CA ALA A 133 -23.00 3.99 -17.58
C ALA A 133 -23.40 2.51 -17.36
N ASP A 134 -23.43 1.71 -18.42
CA ASP A 134 -23.74 0.27 -18.34
C ASP A 134 -22.69 -0.49 -17.54
N ARG A 135 -21.41 -0.17 -17.74
CA ARG A 135 -20.33 -0.75 -16.94
C ARG A 135 -20.45 -0.39 -15.46
N LYS A 136 -20.90 0.83 -15.13
CA LYS A 136 -21.16 1.23 -13.74
C LYS A 136 -22.33 0.44 -13.14
N ARG A 137 -23.44 0.33 -13.87
CA ARG A 137 -24.62 -0.48 -13.47
C ARG A 137 -24.25 -1.93 -13.18
N LEU A 138 -23.46 -2.55 -14.05
CA LEU A 138 -23.01 -3.94 -13.86
C LEU A 138 -22.17 -4.12 -12.60
N LYS A 139 -21.22 -3.19 -12.34
CA LYS A 139 -20.39 -3.21 -11.12
C LYS A 139 -21.24 -3.04 -9.85
N GLU A 140 -22.20 -2.13 -9.85
CA GLU A 140 -23.11 -1.92 -8.73
C GLU A 140 -23.98 -3.16 -8.47
N HIS A 141 -24.51 -3.76 -9.53
CA HIS A 141 -25.27 -5.01 -9.42
C HIS A 141 -24.42 -6.16 -8.86
N GLU A 142 -23.18 -6.32 -9.35
CA GLU A 142 -22.27 -7.36 -8.85
C GLU A 142 -21.89 -7.12 -7.38
N LEU A 143 -21.63 -5.87 -6.98
CA LEU A 143 -21.37 -5.51 -5.60
C LEU A 143 -22.57 -5.84 -4.70
N LYS A 144 -23.79 -5.49 -5.14
CA LYS A 144 -25.02 -5.81 -4.39
C LYS A 144 -25.19 -7.32 -4.23
N LYS A 145 -24.90 -8.10 -5.28
CA LYS A 145 -24.95 -9.57 -5.21
C LYS A 145 -23.95 -10.12 -4.19
N LYS A 146 -22.71 -9.62 -4.18
CA LYS A 146 -21.68 -10.02 -3.21
C LYS A 146 -22.10 -9.68 -1.77
N LEU A 147 -22.59 -8.46 -1.53
CA LEU A 147 -23.08 -8.06 -0.20
C LEU A 147 -24.21 -8.95 0.31
N LEU A 148 -25.17 -9.31 -0.55
CA LEU A 148 -26.24 -10.24 -0.19
C LEU A 148 -25.71 -11.64 0.15
N GLN A 149 -24.73 -12.12 -0.63
CA GLN A 149 -24.08 -13.40 -0.39
C GLN A 149 -23.29 -13.40 0.92
N ASP A 150 -22.52 -12.35 1.19
CA ASP A 150 -21.73 -12.20 2.42
C ASP A 150 -22.65 -12.12 3.64
N HIS A 151 -23.74 -11.35 3.57
CA HIS A 151 -24.72 -11.29 4.65
C HIS A 151 -25.40 -12.65 4.90
N SER A 152 -25.70 -13.40 3.83
CA SER A 152 -26.21 -14.77 3.96
C SER A 152 -25.20 -15.69 4.64
N TRP A 153 -23.91 -15.60 4.29
CA TRP A 153 -22.87 -16.40 4.93
C TRP A 153 -22.66 -16.02 6.40
N GLN A 154 -22.72 -14.73 6.73
CA GLN A 154 -22.63 -14.25 8.12
C GLN A 154 -23.76 -14.82 8.99
N GLN A 155 -24.98 -14.91 8.46
CA GLN A 155 -26.09 -15.54 9.19
C GLN A 155 -25.85 -17.03 9.44
N VAL A 156 -25.35 -17.76 8.43
CA VAL A 156 -25.03 -19.19 8.57
C VAL A 156 -23.90 -19.40 9.58
N ASP A 157 -22.87 -18.56 9.55
CA ASP A 157 -21.75 -18.64 10.48
C ASP A 157 -22.18 -18.34 11.92
N MET A 158 -23.06 -17.35 12.11
CA MET A 158 -23.64 -17.05 13.42
C MET A 158 -24.48 -18.23 13.95
N LEU A 159 -25.31 -18.85 13.11
CA LEU A 159 -26.07 -20.04 13.50
C LEU A 159 -25.16 -21.22 13.87
N ALA A 160 -24.09 -21.45 13.09
CA ALA A 160 -23.11 -22.49 13.39
C ALA A 160 -22.36 -22.22 14.70
N GLN A 161 -22.02 -20.96 14.99
CA GLN A 161 -21.41 -20.57 16.26
C GLN A 161 -22.38 -20.78 17.43
N ASP A 162 -23.65 -20.39 17.28
CA ASP A 162 -24.67 -20.60 18.31
C ASP A 162 -24.86 -22.09 18.62
N GLU A 163 -24.96 -22.94 17.59
CA GLU A 163 -25.03 -24.40 17.73
C GLU A 163 -23.78 -24.96 18.44
N ALA A 164 -22.58 -24.53 18.06
CA ALA A 164 -21.34 -24.95 18.69
C ALA A 164 -21.29 -24.56 20.18
N THR A 165 -21.75 -23.35 20.53
CA THR A 165 -21.83 -22.93 21.93
C THR A 165 -22.88 -23.71 22.71
N ALA A 166 -24.02 -24.03 22.10
CA ALA A 166 -25.06 -24.84 22.73
C ALA A 166 -24.57 -26.27 23.01
N LEU A 167 -23.88 -26.89 22.05
CA LEU A 167 -23.24 -28.20 22.23
C LEU A 167 -22.21 -28.18 23.35
N LYS A 168 -21.35 -27.15 23.39
CA LYS A 168 -20.36 -27.01 24.47
C LYS A 168 -21.02 -26.91 25.84
N ARG A 169 -22.06 -26.08 25.97
CA ARG A 169 -22.83 -25.97 27.23
C ARG A 169 -23.50 -27.30 27.61
N ALA A 170 -24.00 -28.06 26.65
CA ALA A 170 -24.61 -29.36 26.91
C ALA A 170 -23.57 -30.37 27.44
N ILE A 171 -22.37 -30.39 26.85
CA ILE A 171 -21.26 -31.24 27.32
C ILE A 171 -20.84 -30.83 28.73
N GLU A 172 -20.63 -29.54 28.97
CA GLU A 172 -20.26 -29.02 30.31
C GLU A 172 -21.32 -29.35 31.37
N ALA A 173 -22.61 -29.32 31.01
CA ALA A 173 -23.71 -29.69 31.90
C ALA A 173 -23.72 -31.19 32.22
N GLU A 174 -23.45 -32.07 31.24
CA GLU A 174 -23.32 -33.50 31.50
C GLU A 174 -22.09 -33.81 32.37
N GLU A 175 -20.93 -33.21 32.08
CA GLU A 175 -19.75 -33.37 32.94
C GLU A 175 -20.01 -32.91 34.39
N LEU A 176 -20.78 -31.82 34.57
CA LEU A 176 -21.16 -31.35 35.89
C LEU A 176 -22.06 -32.37 36.62
N LYS A 177 -23.05 -32.93 35.92
CA LYS A 177 -23.91 -33.99 36.49
C LYS A 177 -23.10 -35.22 36.89
N GLU A 178 -22.14 -35.64 36.06
CA GLU A 178 -21.24 -36.75 36.38
C GLU A 178 -20.40 -36.46 37.63
N ARG A 179 -19.83 -35.26 37.72
CA ARG A 179 -19.07 -34.83 38.91
C ARG A 179 -19.94 -34.80 40.16
N ASP A 180 -21.16 -34.28 40.04
CA ASP A 180 -22.12 -34.21 41.16
C ASP A 180 -22.57 -35.61 41.60
N ALA A 181 -22.77 -36.54 40.67
CA ALA A 181 -23.10 -37.94 40.98
C ALA A 181 -21.96 -38.62 41.76
N VAL A 182 -20.71 -38.50 41.28
CA VAL A 182 -19.53 -39.05 41.98
C VAL A 182 -19.36 -38.43 43.37
N ASN A 183 -19.60 -37.12 43.50
CA ASN A 183 -19.53 -36.46 44.79
C ASN A 183 -20.64 -36.93 45.75
N ALA A 184 -21.86 -37.14 45.24
CA ALA A 184 -22.98 -37.67 46.02
C ALA A 184 -22.69 -39.10 46.53
N GLU A 185 -22.16 -39.98 45.67
CA GLU A 185 -21.73 -41.33 46.07
C GLU A 185 -20.65 -41.29 47.15
N ARG A 186 -19.65 -40.41 47.01
CA ARG A 186 -18.60 -40.22 48.02
C ARG A 186 -19.15 -39.76 49.37
N VAL A 187 -20.15 -38.88 49.36
CA VAL A 187 -20.82 -38.42 50.58
C VAL A 187 -21.63 -39.56 51.20
N ALA A 188 -22.40 -40.30 50.41
CA ALA A 188 -23.17 -41.45 50.88
C ALA A 188 -22.28 -42.50 51.54
N PHE A 189 -21.15 -42.85 50.91
CA PHE A 189 -20.16 -43.78 51.46
C PHE A 189 -19.63 -43.31 52.82
N ARG A 190 -19.34 -42.00 52.98
CA ARG A 190 -18.88 -41.45 54.27
C ARG A 190 -19.96 -41.59 55.34
N VAL A 191 -21.22 -41.31 55.00
CA VAL A 191 -22.35 -41.43 55.94
C VAL A 191 -22.49 -42.88 56.39
N GLU A 192 -22.49 -43.85 55.47
CA GLU A 192 -22.56 -45.27 55.79
C GLU A 192 -21.39 -45.72 56.68
N GLU A 193 -20.17 -45.28 56.41
CA GLU A 193 -19.00 -45.56 57.26
C GLU A 193 -19.16 -44.97 58.67
N TYR A 194 -19.65 -43.74 58.80
CA TYR A 194 -19.94 -43.14 60.11
C TYR A 194 -21.01 -43.93 60.87
N GLU A 195 -22.05 -44.40 60.18
CA GLU A 195 -23.12 -45.20 60.76
C GLU A 195 -22.61 -46.57 61.20
N ARG A 196 -21.79 -47.22 60.37
CA ARG A 196 -21.11 -48.48 60.70
C ARG A 196 -20.21 -48.32 61.93
N LEU A 197 -19.42 -47.25 62.00
CA LEU A 197 -18.58 -46.95 63.17
C LEU A 197 -19.41 -46.72 64.43
N ARG A 198 -20.55 -46.02 64.32
CA ARG A 198 -21.48 -45.81 65.44
C ARG A 198 -22.03 -47.15 65.95
N VAL A 199 -22.46 -48.04 65.04
CA VAL A 199 -22.96 -49.37 65.40
C VAL A 199 -21.86 -50.21 66.04
N LEU A 200 -20.64 -50.20 65.49
CA LEU A 200 -19.50 -50.90 66.08
C LEU A 200 -19.16 -50.39 67.48
N GLU A 201 -19.20 -49.07 67.71
CA GLU A 201 -18.98 -48.51 69.04
C GLU A 201 -20.10 -48.90 70.01
N ALA A 202 -21.36 -48.92 69.58
CA ALA A 202 -22.46 -49.40 70.41
C ALA A 202 -22.28 -50.88 70.81
N ILE A 203 -21.94 -51.75 69.85
CA ILE A 203 -21.65 -53.17 70.11
C ILE A 203 -20.47 -53.30 71.09
N LYS A 204 -19.42 -52.51 70.91
CA LYS A 204 -18.26 -52.50 71.82
C LYS A 204 -18.68 -52.20 73.26
N GLN A 205 -19.60 -51.27 73.49
CA GLN A 205 -20.10 -50.95 74.84
C GLN A 205 -20.99 -52.06 75.43
N GLU A 206 -21.72 -52.81 74.60
CA GLU A 206 -22.55 -53.94 75.04
C GLU A 206 -21.74 -55.19 75.41
N THR A 207 -20.46 -55.29 75.01
CA THR A 207 -19.66 -56.49 75.28
C THR A 207 -19.31 -56.63 76.78
N PRO A 208 -19.32 -57.85 77.35
CA PRO A 208 -19.11 -58.10 78.79
C PRO A 208 -17.74 -57.70 79.35
N TYR A 209 -16.81 -57.29 78.50
CA TYR A 209 -15.43 -56.93 78.83
C TYR A 209 -15.08 -55.50 78.36
N ALA A 210 -16.05 -54.69 77.97
CA ALA A 210 -15.87 -53.29 77.54
C ALA A 210 -15.09 -52.45 78.57
N GLU A 211 -15.44 -52.59 79.86
CA GLU A 211 -14.76 -51.89 80.96
C GLU A 211 -13.30 -52.34 81.14
N LYS A 212 -13.00 -53.62 80.92
CA LYS A 212 -11.63 -54.15 81.01
C LYS A 212 -10.76 -53.65 79.86
N LEU A 213 -11.32 -53.49 78.65
CA LEU A 213 -10.59 -52.97 77.49
C LEU A 213 -10.21 -51.49 77.63
N ASN A 214 -11.07 -50.65 78.23
CA ASN A 214 -10.76 -49.24 78.48
C ASN A 214 -9.68 -49.02 79.54
N GLN A 215 -9.45 -50.01 80.41
CA GLN A 215 -8.39 -49.99 81.43
C GLN A 215 -7.04 -50.53 80.89
N ILE A 216 -7.01 -51.06 79.66
CA ILE A 216 -5.76 -51.44 79.01
C ILE A 216 -5.14 -50.18 78.42
N GLU A 217 -4.20 -49.60 79.16
CA GLU A 217 -3.28 -48.60 78.65
C GLU A 217 -2.64 -49.14 77.37
N ARG A 218 -2.70 -48.39 76.27
CA ARG A 218 -2.34 -48.82 74.92
C ARG A 218 -0.89 -49.34 74.90
N THR A 219 -0.68 -50.65 75.07
CA THR A 219 0.64 -51.30 75.17
C THR A 219 1.44 -51.34 73.85
N ARG A 220 1.13 -50.46 72.89
CA ARG A 220 1.89 -50.33 71.65
C ARG A 220 2.86 -49.15 71.77
N GLN A 221 3.94 -49.38 72.51
CA GLN A 221 5.16 -48.60 72.31
C GLN A 221 5.59 -48.84 70.85
N PRO A 222 5.78 -47.79 70.03
CA PRO A 222 6.26 -47.97 68.67
C PRO A 222 7.62 -48.67 68.74
N THR A 223 7.75 -49.80 68.02
CA THR A 223 9.02 -50.49 67.93
C THR A 223 10.00 -49.63 67.14
N VAL A 224 11.28 -49.74 67.46
CA VAL A 224 12.36 -48.95 66.84
C VAL A 224 12.32 -49.03 65.29
N ALA A 225 11.90 -50.19 64.74
CA ALA A 225 11.72 -50.39 63.31
C ALA A 225 10.57 -49.59 62.69
N PHE A 226 9.50 -49.32 63.44
CA PHE A 226 8.39 -48.49 62.97
C PHE A 226 8.80 -47.01 62.93
N THR A 227 9.48 -46.51 63.97
CA THR A 227 10.05 -45.15 63.97
C THR A 227 11.07 -44.96 62.86
N ALA A 228 11.98 -45.91 62.65
CA ALA A 228 12.99 -45.82 61.58
C ALA A 228 12.36 -45.78 60.17
N ASN A 229 11.28 -46.51 59.93
CA ASN A 229 10.59 -46.48 58.64
C ASN A 229 9.77 -45.20 58.42
N VAL A 230 9.19 -44.62 59.47
CA VAL A 230 8.48 -43.34 59.36
C VAL A 230 9.48 -42.19 59.10
N ASP A 231 10.62 -42.20 59.79
CA ASP A 231 11.71 -41.24 59.57
C ASP A 231 12.28 -41.38 58.14
N ALA A 232 12.47 -42.60 57.64
CA ALA A 232 12.93 -42.84 56.26
C ALA A 232 11.94 -42.41 55.16
N ILE A 233 10.64 -42.25 55.50
CA ILE A 233 9.62 -41.74 54.58
C ILE A 233 9.53 -40.21 54.64
N GLN A 234 9.81 -39.61 55.81
CA GLN A 234 9.85 -38.15 55.99
C GLN A 234 11.15 -37.52 55.48
N ASP A 235 12.27 -38.24 55.54
CA ASP A 235 13.50 -37.90 54.83
C ASP A 235 13.33 -38.19 53.34
N GLY A 236 12.66 -37.24 52.67
CA GLY A 236 12.26 -37.30 51.27
C GLY A 236 13.33 -37.94 50.38
N LEU A 237 12.98 -39.09 49.81
CA LEU A 237 13.74 -39.73 48.76
C LEU A 237 14.08 -38.70 47.69
N GLY A 238 15.36 -38.34 47.62
CA GLY A 238 15.91 -37.46 46.61
C GLY A 238 15.49 -37.97 45.24
N VAL A 239 14.73 -37.13 44.53
CA VAL A 239 14.35 -37.30 43.13
C VAL A 239 15.63 -37.28 42.30
N HIS A 240 16.32 -38.42 42.21
CA HIS A 240 17.45 -38.62 41.32
C HIS A 240 17.12 -39.75 40.34
N GLU A 241 16.29 -39.37 39.37
CA GLU A 241 16.48 -39.57 37.94
C GLU A 241 17.52 -40.63 37.52
N THR A 242 17.10 -41.90 37.48
CA THR A 242 17.75 -42.97 36.70
C THR A 242 17.00 -43.21 35.38
N GLY A 243 16.65 -42.14 34.69
CA GLY A 243 15.95 -42.21 33.40
C GLY A 243 16.35 -41.06 32.50
N LEU A 244 16.45 -41.34 31.20
CA LEU A 244 16.71 -40.37 30.13
C LEU A 244 15.64 -39.23 30.05
N PHE A 245 14.58 -39.33 30.87
CA PHE A 245 13.47 -38.39 30.98
C PHE A 245 13.07 -38.21 32.46
N PRO A 246 12.81 -36.97 32.92
CA PRO A 246 12.29 -36.71 34.25
C PRO A 246 10.89 -37.33 34.44
N SER A 247 10.69 -38.09 35.52
CA SER A 247 9.43 -38.76 35.86
C SER A 247 8.26 -37.81 36.18
N HIS A 248 8.56 -36.56 36.54
CA HIS A 248 7.58 -35.53 36.89
C HIS A 248 7.34 -34.51 35.77
N GLY A 249 7.74 -34.82 34.54
CA GLY A 249 7.60 -33.93 33.39
C GLY A 249 8.63 -32.80 33.39
N TYR A 250 8.54 -31.92 32.39
CA TYR A 250 9.41 -30.76 32.28
C TYR A 250 8.80 -29.56 32.99
N ASP A 251 9.54 -29.00 33.95
CA ASP A 251 9.24 -27.69 34.50
C ASP A 251 9.27 -26.64 33.38
N THR A 252 8.19 -25.86 33.23
CA THR A 252 8.02 -24.88 32.15
C THR A 252 9.18 -23.91 32.11
N ASP A 253 9.67 -23.48 33.28
CA ASP A 253 10.76 -22.51 33.37
C ASP A 253 12.11 -23.07 32.90
N LYS A 254 12.29 -24.39 32.97
CA LYS A 254 13.49 -25.07 32.48
C LYS A 254 13.37 -25.38 30.99
N LEU A 255 12.18 -25.79 30.54
CA LEU A 255 11.90 -26.09 29.13
C LEU A 255 12.12 -24.86 28.24
N PHE A 256 11.62 -23.69 28.65
CA PHE A 256 11.82 -22.43 27.93
C PHE A 256 13.24 -21.85 28.07
N LYS A 257 14.14 -22.46 28.85
CA LYS A 257 15.57 -22.10 28.90
C LYS A 257 16.42 -23.01 28.00
N ASP A 258 15.93 -24.19 27.63
CA ASP A 258 16.62 -25.11 26.74
C ASP A 258 16.74 -24.54 25.31
N ALA A 259 17.96 -24.41 24.82
CA ALA A 259 18.27 -23.93 23.48
C ALA A 259 17.69 -24.85 22.39
N ARG A 260 17.62 -26.16 22.65
CA ARG A 260 17.06 -27.14 21.71
C ARG A 260 15.55 -26.97 21.57
N PHE A 261 14.85 -26.70 22.69
CA PHE A 261 13.41 -26.45 22.67
C PHE A 261 13.07 -25.14 21.92
N LYS A 262 13.82 -24.06 22.17
CA LYS A 262 13.65 -22.78 21.45
C LYS A 262 13.87 -22.92 19.94
N LEU A 263 14.92 -23.63 19.53
CA LEU A 263 15.17 -23.87 18.11
C LEU A 263 14.05 -24.70 17.48
N GLY A 264 13.58 -25.74 18.16
CA GLY A 264 12.46 -26.57 17.68
C GLY A 264 11.18 -25.77 17.46
N LEU A 265 10.86 -24.85 18.37
CA LEU A 265 9.71 -23.96 18.24
C LEU A 265 9.87 -23.02 17.02
N ALA A 266 11.02 -22.36 16.89
CA ALA A 266 11.30 -21.46 15.78
C ALA A 266 11.28 -22.16 14.42
N LEU A 267 11.79 -23.40 14.34
CA LEU A 267 11.74 -24.20 13.11
C LEU A 267 10.32 -24.63 12.75
N ARG A 268 9.45 -24.85 13.75
CA ARG A 268 8.04 -25.18 13.52
C ARG A 268 7.25 -23.96 13.04
N ASP A 269 7.47 -22.81 13.66
CA ASP A 269 6.84 -21.55 13.26
C ASP A 269 7.27 -21.11 11.85
N ALA A 270 8.51 -21.42 11.47
CA ALA A 270 9.02 -21.21 10.11
C ALA A 270 8.52 -22.26 9.09
N GLY A 271 7.72 -23.25 9.50
CA GLY A 271 7.21 -24.32 8.63
C GLY A 271 8.26 -25.37 8.22
N LEU A 272 9.45 -25.36 8.81
CA LEU A 272 10.58 -26.23 8.46
C LEU A 272 10.72 -27.45 9.36
N GLY A 273 9.85 -27.61 10.37
CA GLY A 273 10.00 -28.60 11.44
C GLY A 273 10.08 -30.07 10.99
N SER A 274 9.52 -30.45 9.84
CA SER A 274 9.55 -31.81 9.30
C SER A 274 10.74 -32.11 8.37
N THR A 275 11.52 -31.07 8.01
CA THR A 275 12.60 -31.19 7.02
C THR A 275 13.83 -31.92 7.59
N ASP A 276 14.60 -32.57 6.71
CA ASP A 276 15.89 -33.18 7.10
C ASP A 276 16.88 -32.13 7.63
N TYR A 277 16.76 -30.89 7.15
CA TYR A 277 17.53 -29.75 7.63
C TYR A 277 17.24 -29.44 9.10
N ALA A 278 15.96 -29.40 9.49
CA ALA A 278 15.55 -29.23 10.89
C ALA A 278 16.06 -30.37 11.77
N ARG A 279 15.98 -31.62 11.31
CA ARG A 279 16.53 -32.78 12.04
C ARG A 279 18.04 -32.68 12.26
N LYS A 280 18.79 -32.27 11.22
CA LYS A 280 20.25 -32.08 11.30
C LYS A 280 20.65 -30.88 12.17
N ALA A 281 19.89 -29.79 12.12
CA ALA A 281 20.11 -28.63 12.99
C ALA A 281 19.88 -29.00 14.47
N MET A 282 18.80 -29.72 14.76
CA MET A 282 18.46 -30.19 16.10
C MET A 282 19.43 -31.24 16.66
N SER A 283 20.12 -32.02 15.82
CA SER A 283 21.14 -32.98 16.25
C SER A 283 22.51 -32.35 16.50
N THR A 284 22.77 -31.18 15.92
CA THR A 284 24.07 -30.50 16.02
C THR A 284 24.19 -29.64 17.28
N ILE A 285 23.06 -29.28 17.90
CA ILE A 285 23.04 -28.56 19.18
C ILE A 285 23.48 -29.49 20.30
N THR A 286 24.64 -29.20 20.87
CA THR A 286 25.09 -29.79 22.13
C THR A 286 24.46 -29.03 23.29
N VAL A 287 23.53 -29.70 23.99
CA VAL A 287 22.92 -29.16 25.22
C VAL A 287 23.97 -29.25 26.33
N ARG A 288 24.58 -28.10 26.68
CA ARG A 288 25.37 -27.99 27.91
C ARG A 288 24.40 -27.89 29.08
N ASN A 289 23.87 -29.02 29.54
CA ASN A 289 23.28 -29.07 30.87
C ASN A 289 24.40 -28.76 31.87
N THR A 290 24.23 -27.72 32.67
CA THR A 290 25.12 -27.35 33.80
C THR A 290 25.06 -28.42 34.89
N GLY A 291 25.61 -29.60 34.60
CA GLY A 291 25.62 -30.76 35.49
C GLY A 291 25.87 -32.12 34.83
N ALA A 292 25.88 -32.23 33.49
CA ALA A 292 26.09 -33.52 32.83
C ALA A 292 27.43 -33.55 32.08
N TYR A 293 28.16 -34.65 32.25
CA TYR A 293 29.48 -35.02 31.69
C TYR A 293 30.72 -34.77 32.58
N ARG A 294 30.95 -35.71 33.50
CA ARG A 294 32.27 -36.35 33.60
C ARG A 294 32.10 -37.87 33.45
N HIS A 295 32.31 -38.39 32.24
CA HIS A 295 32.69 -39.79 32.08
C HIS A 295 34.14 -39.94 32.55
N THR A 296 34.32 -40.27 33.82
CA THR A 296 35.52 -41.00 34.24
C THR A 296 35.22 -42.48 34.04
N PRO A 297 35.97 -43.22 33.21
CA PRO A 297 35.81 -44.67 33.12
C PRO A 297 36.14 -45.26 34.51
N GLN A 298 35.17 -45.93 35.13
CA GLN A 298 35.43 -46.72 36.33
C GLN A 298 36.43 -47.83 35.99
N ALA A 299 37.43 -48.01 36.84
CA ALA A 299 38.36 -49.13 36.72
C ALA A 299 37.62 -50.47 36.89
N PRO A 300 38.01 -51.53 36.16
CA PRO A 300 37.34 -52.81 36.23
C PRO A 300 37.49 -53.41 37.63
N THR A 301 36.37 -53.74 38.25
CA THR A 301 36.29 -54.44 39.53
C THR A 301 36.90 -55.84 39.36
N GLN A 302 38.00 -56.10 40.05
CA GLN A 302 38.54 -57.46 40.16
C GLN A 302 37.60 -58.28 41.06
N LEU A 303 36.98 -59.30 40.48
CA LEU A 303 36.29 -60.35 41.22
C LEU A 303 37.33 -61.24 41.90
N TRP A 304 37.22 -61.36 43.21
CA TRP A 304 37.72 -62.48 44.02
C TRP A 304 36.53 -63.08 44.75
#